data_AF-A0A1F7HD82-F1
#
_entry.id   AF-A0A1F7HD82-F1
#
_cell.length_a   1.000
_cell.length_b   1.000
_cell.length_c   1.000
_cell.angle_alpha   90.00
_cell.angle_beta   90.00
_cell.angle_gamma   90.00
#
_symmetry.space_group_name_H-M   'P 1'
#
loop_
_entity.id
_entity.type
_entity.pdbx_description
1 polymer ?
#
loop_
_entity_poly.entity_id
_entity_poly.type
_entity_poly.pdbx_seq_one_letter_code
_entity_poly.pdbx_strand_id
1 'polypeptide(L)'
;MTYLFKTEGDPLLFLNVQPMFGAMRSSHLIILPQVYFRYIKIFLTSAHTFQYFIALLEFTMVTLTLFSAIYLLMKAWKRRNYFLIGLSLFSLAHILLPTLTGTFSSVPRYALMALSMYVVISDLKPKYRYAVAGLSILLQIILTSLFIQGYFIS
;
A
#
# COMPACT_ATOMS: atom_id res chain seq x y z
N MET A 1 -24.97 0.36 2.39
CA MET A 1 -25.38 -0.41 3.60
C MET A 1 -26.86 -0.77 3.54
N THR A 2 -27.76 0.21 3.37
CA THR A 2 -29.23 -0.03 3.27
C THR A 2 -29.65 -0.89 2.08
N TYR A 3 -28.99 -0.75 0.93
CA TYR A 3 -29.25 -1.59 -0.25
C TYR A 3 -28.93 -3.07 0.04
N LEU A 4 -27.71 -3.36 0.52
CA LEU A 4 -27.29 -4.72 0.88
C LEU A 4 -28.17 -5.35 1.96
N PHE A 5 -28.61 -4.57 2.96
CA PHE A 5 -29.55 -5.05 3.96
C PHE A 5 -30.90 -5.45 3.36
N LYS A 6 -31.39 -4.71 2.35
CA LYS A 6 -32.68 -5.00 1.70
C LYS A 6 -32.61 -6.16 0.71
N THR A 7 -31.49 -6.34 0.02
CA THR A 7 -31.35 -7.37 -1.02
C THR A 7 -30.79 -8.68 -0.48
N GLU A 8 -29.84 -8.63 0.45
CA GLU A 8 -29.06 -9.78 0.91
C GLU A 8 -29.24 -10.07 2.41
N GLY A 9 -29.98 -9.21 3.14
CA GLY A 9 -30.18 -9.33 4.59
C GLY A 9 -28.96 -8.97 5.45
N ASP A 10 -27.77 -8.83 4.85
CA ASP A 10 -26.53 -8.49 5.54
C ASP A 10 -26.02 -7.11 5.10
N PRO A 11 -26.08 -6.08 5.98
CA PRO A 11 -25.60 -4.74 5.64
C PRO A 11 -24.08 -4.70 5.43
N LEU A 12 -23.33 -5.62 6.05
CA LEU A 12 -21.88 -5.73 6.02
C LEU A 12 -21.39 -6.85 5.10
N LEU A 13 -22.23 -7.29 4.16
CA LEU A 13 -21.91 -8.39 3.25
C LEU A 13 -20.54 -8.20 2.60
N PHE A 14 -20.18 -6.98 2.19
CA PHE A 14 -18.89 -6.62 1.58
C PHE A 14 -17.65 -6.97 2.42
N LEU A 15 -17.77 -7.13 3.74
CA LEU A 15 -16.71 -7.61 4.64
C LEU A 15 -16.74 -9.14 4.73
N ASN A 16 -17.93 -9.72 4.86
CA ASN A 16 -18.12 -11.15 5.12
C ASN A 16 -17.80 -12.02 3.91
N VAL A 17 -17.95 -11.48 2.69
CA VAL A 17 -17.64 -12.21 1.44
C VAL A 17 -16.17 -12.13 1.04
N GLN A 18 -15.33 -11.31 1.70
CA GLN A 18 -13.90 -11.15 1.35
C GLN A 18 -13.14 -12.48 1.19
N PRO A 19 -13.36 -13.51 2.05
CA PRO A 19 -12.69 -14.80 1.90
C PRO A 19 -13.09 -15.57 0.64
N MET A 20 -14.27 -15.30 0.07
CA MET A 20 -14.80 -16.01 -1.10
C MET A 20 -14.17 -15.56 -2.44
N PHE A 21 -13.51 -14.40 -2.48
CA PHE A 21 -12.93 -13.83 -3.70
C PHE A 21 -11.52 -14.34 -4.03
N GLY A 22 -11.05 -15.43 -3.40
CA GLY A 22 -9.79 -16.11 -3.77
C GLY A 22 -8.50 -15.32 -3.51
N ALA A 23 -8.57 -14.13 -2.93
CA ALA A 23 -7.42 -13.26 -2.68
C ALA A 23 -6.72 -13.50 -1.32
N MET A 24 -6.99 -14.62 -0.65
CA MET A 24 -6.48 -14.93 0.70
C MET A 24 -6.73 -13.81 1.71
N ARG A 25 -7.82 -13.05 1.53
CA ARG A 25 -8.23 -11.95 2.41
C ARG A 25 -9.04 -12.51 3.57
N SER A 26 -8.71 -12.04 4.77
CA SER A 26 -9.41 -12.43 6.00
C SER A 26 -10.65 -11.55 6.21
N SER A 27 -11.74 -12.15 6.69
CA SER A 27 -12.88 -11.43 7.26
C SER A 27 -12.59 -10.91 8.68
N HIS A 28 -11.58 -11.48 9.35
CA HIS A 28 -11.07 -11.00 10.64
C HIS A 28 -10.01 -9.92 10.44
N LEU A 29 -10.04 -8.92 11.32
CA LEU A 29 -9.09 -7.82 11.33
C LEU A 29 -7.65 -8.33 11.57
N ILE A 30 -6.76 -8.11 10.61
CA ILE A 30 -5.34 -8.44 10.73
C ILE A 30 -4.56 -7.15 10.96
N ILE A 31 -3.84 -7.08 12.07
CA ILE A 31 -3.02 -5.89 12.37
C ILE A 31 -1.75 -5.86 11.53
N LEU A 32 -1.28 -4.65 11.21
CA LEU A 32 -0.12 -4.43 10.36
C LEU A 32 1.15 -5.23 10.76
N PRO A 33 1.53 -5.37 12.06
CA PRO A 33 2.68 -6.17 12.45
C PRO A 33 2.61 -7.64 12.00
N GLN A 34 1.41 -8.24 11.99
CA GLN A 34 1.22 -9.61 11.52
C GLN A 34 1.47 -9.72 10.02
N VAL A 35 1.09 -8.70 9.25
CA VAL A 35 1.37 -8.65 7.80
C VAL A 35 2.87 -8.55 7.55
N TYR A 36 3.59 -7.68 8.28
CA TYR A 36 5.05 -7.59 8.21
C TYR A 36 5.72 -8.93 8.52
N PHE A 37 5.31 -9.63 9.58
CA PHE A 37 5.84 -10.95 9.92
C PHE A 37 5.66 -11.96 8.78
N ARG A 38 4.50 -11.95 8.12
CA ARG A 38 4.24 -12.82 6.97
C ARG A 38 5.20 -12.54 5.80
N TYR A 39 5.41 -11.27 5.44
CA TYR A 39 6.33 -10.92 4.35
C TYR A 39 7.78 -11.24 4.70
N ILE A 40 8.19 -11.04 5.95
CA ILE A 40 9.51 -11.50 6.43
C ILE A 40 9.64 -13.02 6.27
N LYS A 41 8.61 -13.79 6.62
CA LYS A 41 8.61 -15.24 6.41
C LYS A 41 8.75 -15.60 4.93
N ILE A 42 8.02 -14.91 4.04
CA ILE A 42 8.14 -15.09 2.58
C ILE A 42 9.59 -14.89 2.14
N PHE A 43 10.26 -13.85 2.63
CA PHE A 43 11.66 -13.56 2.27
C PHE A 43 12.66 -14.59 2.77
N LEU A 44 12.37 -15.26 3.89
CA LEU A 44 13.24 -16.28 4.45
C LEU A 44 13.03 -17.67 3.84
N THR A 45 11.81 -18.01 3.43
CA THR A 45 11.45 -19.39 3.07
C THR A 45 11.16 -19.60 1.58
N SER A 46 10.89 -18.55 0.81
CA SER A 46 10.42 -18.69 -0.58
C SER A 46 11.56 -18.60 -1.58
N ALA A 47 11.43 -19.30 -2.69
CA ALA A 47 12.36 -19.17 -3.81
C ALA A 47 12.23 -17.79 -4.49
N HIS A 48 13.33 -17.31 -5.09
CA HIS A 48 13.43 -16.05 -5.82
C HIS A 48 12.72 -16.10 -7.18
N THR A 49 11.41 -16.31 -7.15
CA THR A 49 10.53 -16.34 -8.32
C THR A 49 9.97 -14.96 -8.62
N PHE A 50 9.24 -14.82 -9.73
CA PHE A 50 8.53 -13.58 -10.06
C PHE A 50 7.66 -13.06 -8.89
N GLN A 51 6.94 -13.94 -8.21
CA GLN A 51 6.08 -13.59 -7.06
C GLN A 51 6.89 -13.04 -5.88
N TYR A 52 8.12 -13.51 -5.68
CA TYR A 52 9.01 -12.96 -4.66
C TYR A 52 9.35 -11.49 -4.95
N PHE A 53 9.67 -11.16 -6.20
CA PHE A 53 9.99 -9.77 -6.57
C PHE A 53 8.78 -8.84 -6.49
N ILE A 54 7.58 -9.34 -6.79
CA ILE A 54 6.33 -8.60 -6.55
C ILE A 54 6.12 -8.37 -5.05
N ALA A 55 6.29 -9.39 -4.22
CA ALA A 55 6.17 -9.24 -2.77
C ALA A 55 7.21 -8.26 -2.19
N LEU A 56 8.43 -8.26 -2.74
CA LEU A 56 9.47 -7.29 -2.38
C LEU A 56 9.05 -5.86 -2.77
N LEU A 57 8.54 -5.67 -3.99
CA LEU A 57 8.04 -4.37 -4.45
C LEU A 57 6.90 -3.86 -3.56
N GLU A 58 5.91 -4.70 -3.27
CA GLU A 58 4.80 -4.37 -2.37
C GLU A 58 5.30 -3.95 -0.99
N PHE A 59 6.18 -4.76 -0.39
CA PHE A 59 6.76 -4.50 0.92
C PHE A 59 7.52 -3.17 0.94
N THR A 60 8.36 -2.91 -0.06
CA THR A 60 9.11 -1.66 -0.17
C THR A 60 8.18 -0.45 -0.32
N MET A 61 7.17 -0.54 -1.18
CA MET A 61 6.22 0.55 -1.41
C MET A 61 5.39 0.85 -0.16
N VAL A 62 4.84 -0.16 0.52
CA VAL A 62 4.09 0.04 1.78
C VAL A 62 4.97 0.73 2.81
N THR A 63 6.18 0.22 2.99
CA THR A 63 7.11 0.65 4.04
C THR A 63 7.57 2.09 3.80
N LEU A 64 8.01 2.42 2.58
CA LEU A 64 8.41 3.78 2.21
C LEU A 64 7.27 4.77 2.42
N THR A 65 6.07 4.41 1.97
CA THR A 65 4.92 5.30 2.02
C THR A 65 4.44 5.50 3.47
N LEU A 66 4.39 4.43 4.27
CA LEU A 66 4.05 4.48 5.70
C LEU A 66 5.02 5.38 6.46
N PHE A 67 6.33 5.17 6.30
CA PHE A 67 7.33 6.00 6.97
C PHE A 67 7.30 7.44 6.50
N SER A 68 7.07 7.69 5.20
CA SER A 68 6.93 9.06 4.69
C SER A 68 5.73 9.79 5.30
N ALA A 69 4.59 9.10 5.49
CA ALA A 69 3.40 9.67 6.10
C ALA A 69 3.60 9.94 7.59
N ILE A 70 4.25 9.03 8.33
CA ILE A 70 4.60 9.24 9.75
C ILE A 70 5.58 10.42 9.89
N TYR A 71 6.62 10.47 9.06
CA TYR A 71 7.60 11.55 9.07
C TYR A 71 6.95 12.91 8.80
N LEU A 72 6.09 12.99 7.78
CA LEU A 72 5.37 14.21 7.44
C LEU A 72 4.42 14.62 8.58
N LEU A 73 3.71 13.66 9.20
CA LEU A 73 2.84 13.91 10.34
C LEU A 73 3.61 14.53 11.52
N MET A 74 4.76 13.94 11.88
CA MET A 74 5.61 14.46 12.96
C MET A 74 6.11 15.88 12.67
N LYS A 75 6.58 16.13 11.43
CA LYS A 75 7.03 17.44 10.97
C LYS A 75 5.89 18.47 10.99
N ALA A 76 4.71 18.08 10.52
CA ALA A 76 3.52 18.93 10.46
C ALA A 76 2.99 19.28 11.85
N TRP A 77 2.98 18.30 12.76
CA TRP A 77 2.57 18.49 14.16
C TRP A 77 3.45 19.51 14.87
N LYS A 78 4.79 19.37 14.73
CA LYS A 78 5.75 20.32 15.31
C LYS A 78 5.55 21.75 14.80
N ARG A 79 5.15 21.91 13.53
CA ARG A 79 4.90 23.22 12.90
C ARG A 79 3.46 23.71 13.02
N ARG A 80 2.57 22.95 13.69
CA ARG A 80 1.12 23.21 13.76
C ARG A 80 0.48 23.46 12.39
N ASN A 81 0.97 22.78 11.36
CA ASN A 81 0.41 22.87 10.01
C ASN A 81 -0.73 21.86 9.86
N TYR A 82 -1.95 22.31 10.14
CA TYR A 82 -3.15 21.47 10.10
C TYR A 82 -3.43 20.85 8.73
N PHE A 83 -3.08 21.54 7.64
CA PHE A 83 -3.23 21.01 6.29
C PHE A 83 -2.35 19.77 6.07
N LEU A 84 -1.06 19.84 6.43
CA LEU A 84 -0.14 18.71 6.30
C LEU A 84 -0.47 17.57 7.27
N ILE A 85 -1.04 17.87 8.43
CA ILE A 85 -1.58 16.86 9.34
C ILE A 85 -2.72 16.09 8.65
N GLY A 86 -3.69 16.81 8.06
CA GLY A 86 -4.79 16.19 7.31
C GLY A 86 -4.31 15.32 6.15
N LEU A 87 -3.33 15.81 5.37
CA LEU A 87 -2.72 15.07 4.27
C LEU A 87 -2.03 13.78 4.73
N SER A 88 -1.33 13.86 5.88
CA SER A 88 -0.63 12.72 6.46
C SER A 88 -1.60 11.67 6.98
N LEU A 89 -2.67 12.09 7.66
CA LEU A 89 -3.73 11.19 8.12
C LEU A 89 -4.47 10.54 6.94
N PHE A 90 -4.76 11.30 5.89
CA PHE A 90 -5.35 10.77 4.66
C PHE A 90 -4.47 9.69 4.01
N SER A 91 -3.17 9.96 3.93
CA SER A 91 -2.18 9.02 3.38
C SER A 91 -2.04 7.76 4.25
N LEU A 92 -2.05 7.92 5.58
CA LEU A 92 -2.05 6.81 6.53
C LEU A 92 -3.29 5.94 6.37
N ALA A 93 -4.48 6.53 6.26
CA ALA A 93 -5.72 5.79 6.06
C ALA A 93 -5.69 4.98 4.76
N HIS A 94 -5.17 5.56 3.66
CA HIS A 94 -5.03 4.88 2.37
C HIS A 94 -4.13 3.64 2.42
N ILE A 95 -3.13 3.61 3.30
CA ILE A 95 -2.21 2.48 3.44
C ILE A 95 -2.70 1.49 4.49
N LEU A 96 -3.22 1.97 5.61
CA LEU A 96 -3.62 1.10 6.73
C LEU A 96 -4.90 0.33 6.40
N LEU A 97 -5.93 0.98 5.85
CA LEU A 97 -7.20 0.31 5.56
C LEU A 97 -7.07 -0.94 4.67
N PRO A 98 -6.36 -0.94 3.53
CA PRO A 98 -6.23 -2.15 2.72
C PRO A 98 -5.40 -3.23 3.43
N THR A 99 -4.41 -2.85 4.25
CA THR A 99 -3.54 -3.82 4.93
C THR A 99 -4.23 -4.54 6.10
N LEU A 100 -5.32 -3.98 6.63
CA LEU A 100 -6.15 -4.62 7.65
C LEU A 100 -6.85 -5.90 7.17
N THR A 101 -6.94 -6.12 5.86
CA THR A 101 -7.43 -7.37 5.25
C THR A 101 -6.39 -8.50 5.26
N GLY A 102 -5.17 -8.18 5.70
CA GLY A 102 -4.09 -9.14 5.89
C GLY A 102 -3.12 -9.27 4.73
N THR A 103 -3.12 -8.38 3.74
CA THR A 103 -2.20 -8.48 2.59
C THR A 103 -1.64 -7.12 2.16
N PHE A 104 -0.43 -7.10 1.57
CA PHE A 104 0.05 -5.93 0.81
C PHE A 104 -0.30 -6.00 -0.68
N SER A 105 -1.18 -6.94 -1.05
CA SER A 105 -1.64 -7.11 -2.42
C SER A 105 -2.35 -5.84 -2.90
N SER A 106 -2.00 -5.42 -4.12
CA SER A 106 -2.49 -4.19 -4.77
C SER A 106 -2.01 -2.89 -4.11
N VAL A 107 -1.06 -2.92 -3.16
CA VAL A 107 -0.61 -1.71 -2.47
C VAL A 107 0.17 -0.71 -3.32
N PRO A 108 0.93 -1.06 -4.37
CA PRO A 108 1.51 -0.05 -5.25
C PRO A 108 0.47 0.96 -5.75
N ARG A 109 -0.76 0.53 -6.04
CA ARG A 109 -1.88 1.40 -6.40
C ARG A 109 -2.30 2.33 -5.26
N TYR A 110 -2.42 1.81 -4.04
CA TYR A 110 -2.81 2.61 -2.88
C TYR A 110 -1.71 3.59 -2.44
N ALA A 111 -0.44 3.20 -2.63
CA ALA A 111 0.72 4.04 -2.35
C ALA A 111 0.80 5.28 -3.26
N LEU A 112 0.37 5.16 -4.53
CA LEU A 112 0.26 6.32 -5.44
C LEU A 112 -0.71 7.39 -4.92
N MET A 113 -1.76 7.00 -4.20
CA MET A 113 -2.73 7.95 -3.61
C MET A 113 -2.27 8.54 -2.28
N ALA A 114 -1.20 8.01 -1.68
CA ALA A 114 -0.64 8.51 -0.43
C ALA A 114 0.31 9.69 -0.69
N LEU A 115 -0.29 10.87 -0.89
CA LEU A 115 0.38 12.11 -1.29
C LEU A 115 1.53 12.56 -0.39
N SER A 116 1.56 12.11 0.87
CA SER A 116 2.64 12.42 1.81
C SER A 116 4.02 12.02 1.28
N MET A 117 4.09 10.92 0.53
CA MET A 117 5.35 10.46 -0.06
C MET A 117 5.93 11.48 -1.03
N TYR A 118 5.11 12.08 -1.89
CA TYR A 118 5.57 13.10 -2.84
C TYR A 118 6.01 14.39 -2.16
N VAL A 119 5.32 14.79 -1.08
CA VAL A 119 5.73 15.96 -0.28
C VAL A 119 7.11 15.72 0.34
N VAL A 120 7.36 14.53 0.90
CA VAL A 120 8.66 14.18 1.46
C VAL A 120 9.75 14.11 0.37
N ILE A 121 9.44 13.58 -0.81
CA ILE A 121 10.36 13.58 -1.96
C ILE A 121 10.68 15.00 -2.43
N SER A 122 9.73 15.93 -2.32
CA SER A 122 9.92 17.34 -2.70
C SER A 122 10.91 18.07 -1.78
N ASP A 123 11.11 17.60 -0.55
CA ASP A 123 12.13 18.13 0.37
C ASP A 123 13.55 17.62 0.04
N LEU A 124 13.68 16.58 -0.80
CA LEU A 124 14.99 16.03 -1.17
C LEU A 124 15.79 16.96 -2.09
N LYS A 125 17.12 16.88 -2.00
CA LYS A 125 18.03 17.55 -2.93
C LYS A 125 17.73 17.13 -4.38
N PRO A 126 17.91 18.02 -5.37
CA PRO A 126 17.56 17.76 -6.77
C PRO A 126 18.12 16.43 -7.31
N LYS A 127 19.38 16.10 -7.01
CA LYS A 127 20.01 14.82 -7.42
C LYS A 127 19.19 13.59 -7.01
N TYR A 128 18.71 13.54 -5.77
CA TYR A 128 17.94 12.40 -5.27
C TYR A 128 16.51 12.39 -5.82
N ARG A 129 15.93 13.56 -6.02
CA ARG A 129 14.60 13.69 -6.65
C ARG A 129 14.60 13.15 -8.08
N TYR A 130 15.59 13.51 -8.88
CA TYR A 130 15.72 12.99 -10.24
C TYR A 130 16.03 11.49 -10.26
N ALA A 131 16.82 10.98 -9.31
CA ALA A 131 17.05 9.55 -9.17
C ALA A 131 15.76 8.78 -8.87
N VAL A 132 14.94 9.29 -7.94
CA VAL A 132 13.62 8.69 -7.65
C VAL A 132 12.71 8.76 -8.86
N ALA A 133 12.63 9.89 -9.55
CA ALA A 133 11.82 10.02 -10.76
C ALA A 133 12.26 9.05 -11.87
N GLY A 134 13.56 8.93 -12.12
CA GLY A 134 14.12 7.98 -13.08
C GLY A 134 13.81 6.52 -12.72
N LEU A 135 13.94 6.16 -11.44
CA LEU A 135 13.58 4.84 -10.94
C LEU A 135 12.07 4.57 -11.11
N SER A 136 11.21 5.54 -10.80
CA SER A 136 9.76 5.41 -10.97
C SER A 136 9.37 5.21 -12.43
N ILE A 137 10.00 5.93 -13.37
CA ILE A 137 9.75 5.76 -14.82
C ILE A 137 10.20 4.36 -15.27
N LEU A 138 11.39 3.92 -14.86
CA LEU A 138 11.90 2.59 -15.20
C LEU A 138 10.99 1.48 -14.65
N LEU A 139 10.57 1.57 -13.39
CA LEU A 139 9.61 0.64 -12.79
C LEU A 139 8.27 0.68 -13.54
N GLN A 140 7.76 1.86 -13.89
CA GLN A 140 6.52 1.99 -14.65
C GLN A 140 6.62 1.23 -15.98
N ILE A 141 7.71 1.36 -16.73
CA ILE A 141 7.91 0.67 -18.02
C ILE A 141 7.92 -0.85 -17.81
N ILE A 142 8.69 -1.33 -16.83
CA ILE A 142 8.81 -2.77 -16.54
C ILE A 142 7.44 -3.36 -16.15
N LEU A 143 6.77 -2.73 -15.18
CA LEU A 143 5.48 -3.21 -14.68
C LEU A 143 4.41 -3.12 -15.77
N THR A 144 4.37 -2.06 -16.56
CA THR A 144 3.40 -1.96 -17.67
C THR A 144 3.64 -3.05 -18.71
N SER A 145 4.91 -3.34 -19.05
CA SER A 145 5.25 -4.37 -20.03
C SER A 145 4.84 -5.77 -19.57
N LEU A 146 5.12 -6.10 -18.31
CA LEU A 146 4.70 -7.36 -17.70
C LEU A 146 3.17 -7.47 -17.65
N PHE A 147 2.46 -6.36 -17.39
CA PHE A 147 1.00 -6.35 -17.32
C PHE A 147 0.39 -6.64 -18.69
N ILE A 148 0.94 -6.03 -19.75
CA ILE A 148 0.54 -6.28 -21.14
C ILE A 148 0.74 -7.75 -21.54
N GLN A 149 1.79 -8.40 -21.01
CA GLN A 149 2.06 -9.83 -21.25
C GLN A 149 1.13 -10.76 -20.46
N GLY A 150 0.22 -10.23 -19.64
CA GLY A 150 -0.72 -11.01 -18.85
C GLY A 150 -0.18 -11.47 -17.48
N TYR A 151 0.98 -10.96 -17.05
CA TYR A 151 1.42 -11.18 -15.68
C TYR A 151 0.55 -10.39 -14.71
N PHE A 152 0.09 -11.06 -13.65
CA PHE A 152 -0.60 -10.39 -12.55
C PHE A 152 0.41 -9.61 -11.72
N ILE A 153 0.42 -8.29 -11.89
CA ILE A 153 1.28 -7.38 -11.17
C ILE A 153 0.42 -6.69 -10.14
N SER A 154 0.22 -7.44 -9.06
CA SER A 154 -0.40 -6.94 -7.84
C SER A 154 -1.86 -6.49 -7.96
#